data_AF-A0A7S1YSV5-F1
#
_entry.id   AF-A0A7S1YSV5-F1
#
_cell.length_a   1.000
_cell.length_b   1.000
_cell.length_c   1.000
_cell.angle_alpha   90.00
_cell.angle_beta   90.00
_cell.angle_gamma   90.00
#
_symmetry.space_group_name_H-M   'P 1'
#
loop_
_entity.id
_entity.type
_entity.pdbx_description
1 polymer ?
#
loop_
_entity_poly.entity_id
_entity_poly.type
_entity_poly.pdbx_seq_one_letter_code
_entity_poly.pdbx_strand_id
1 'polypeptide(L)'
;DLSSHRHPTTFAVMELRRTEEEVNDISRTYELFRQKNIASEVIKIPAAGANPSSLPPLADLCVLVAKNAGGSDTNAGASTEQGCGYKEETRTIEGETEEIHVALDQLESLHARIDNLEQKAGRFRKRLAERDPITDAPRYGGKTMGRVVAMLEKYDALRVGIGMAFGGNQPGEGHQMDGEVLADVMRKLAKQEKAIKDQEKQEAETGKVDVESRREAEALALKELQKREEADAREAKRREDAELHRLALEAKKEREEREARLAQAARDADRAFVASIKKGADGVREQLAAMRDGTSSDPSGHRKALDSLHMIFNQIAAHPEEMKYRRIRRDHPKFMEDIGRHPGGKELLIAAGFKLETLDGVSCFFSKEPDIENDMDGWSAWFDAIKQTLEIIEEEMMK
;
A
#
# COMPACT_ATOMS: atom_id res chain seq x y z
N ASP A 1 28.74 7.86 -54.13
CA ASP A 1 28.49 6.40 -54.21
C ASP A 1 28.87 5.62 -52.95
N LEU A 2 28.21 5.89 -51.83
CA LEU A 2 28.14 4.97 -50.69
C LEU A 2 26.66 4.62 -50.48
N SER A 3 26.09 3.97 -51.50
CA SER A 3 24.69 3.56 -51.51
C SER A 3 24.54 2.17 -50.89
N SER A 4 23.89 2.15 -49.72
CA SER A 4 22.96 1.11 -49.29
C SER A 4 23.34 -0.35 -49.56
N HIS A 5 24.43 -0.85 -48.96
CA HIS A 5 24.57 -2.29 -48.73
C HIS A 5 23.78 -2.66 -47.47
N ARG A 6 22.45 -2.76 -47.58
CA ARG A 6 21.64 -3.40 -46.54
C ARG A 6 22.14 -4.84 -46.38
N HIS A 7 22.63 -5.17 -45.19
CA HIS A 7 23.17 -6.49 -44.90
C HIS A 7 22.14 -7.58 -45.26
N PRO A 8 22.45 -8.51 -46.19
CA PRO A 8 21.54 -9.58 -46.64
C PRO A 8 20.98 -10.44 -45.50
N THR A 9 21.68 -10.47 -44.36
CA THR A 9 21.34 -11.22 -43.16
C THR A 9 20.08 -10.70 -42.46
N THR A 10 19.81 -9.40 -42.47
CA THR A 10 18.64 -8.84 -41.76
C THR A 10 17.32 -9.26 -42.42
N PHE A 11 17.28 -9.30 -43.75
CA PHE A 11 16.07 -9.71 -44.48
C PHE A 11 15.78 -11.21 -44.29
N ALA A 12 16.81 -12.06 -44.32
CA ALA A 12 16.65 -13.50 -44.10
C ALA A 12 16.17 -13.85 -42.68
N VAL A 13 16.59 -13.08 -41.66
CA VAL A 13 16.15 -13.29 -40.28
C VAL A 13 14.68 -12.86 -40.08
N MET A 14 14.25 -11.76 -40.71
CA MET A 14 12.85 -11.35 -40.69
C MET A 14 11.96 -12.35 -41.44
N GLU A 15 12.41 -12.84 -42.59
CA GLU A 15 11.71 -13.87 -43.37
C GLU A 15 11.58 -15.18 -42.58
N LEU A 16 12.64 -15.59 -41.86
CA LEU A 16 12.62 -16.77 -40.99
C LEU A 16 11.59 -16.61 -39.87
N ARG A 17 11.61 -15.49 -39.15
CA ARG A 17 10.66 -15.24 -38.06
C ARG A 17 9.21 -15.27 -38.55
N ARG A 18 8.93 -14.65 -39.70
CA ARG A 18 7.59 -14.66 -40.31
C ARG A 18 7.14 -16.08 -40.68
N THR A 19 8.06 -16.88 -41.23
CA THR A 19 7.77 -18.27 -41.60
C THR A 19 7.59 -19.16 -40.37
N GLU A 20 8.37 -18.96 -39.30
CA GLU A 20 8.19 -19.65 -38.02
C GLU A 20 6.83 -19.33 -37.38
N GLU A 21 6.43 -18.05 -37.38
CA GLU A 21 5.13 -17.61 -36.87
C GLU A 21 3.98 -18.27 -37.68
N GLU A 22 4.10 -18.34 -39.01
CA GLU A 22 3.12 -18.99 -39.89
C GLU A 22 3.05 -20.51 -39.69
N VAL A 23 4.18 -21.20 -39.52
CA VAL A 23 4.23 -22.63 -39.19
C VAL A 23 3.56 -22.90 -37.84
N ASN A 24 3.87 -22.11 -36.81
CA ASN A 24 3.28 -22.28 -35.48
C ASN A 24 1.77 -21.99 -35.48
N ASP A 25 1.30 -21.03 -36.28
CA ASP A 25 -0.12 -20.72 -36.43
C ASP A 25 -0.88 -21.86 -37.12
N ILE A 26 -0.33 -22.42 -38.20
CA ILE A 26 -0.88 -23.61 -38.87
C ILE A 26 -0.88 -24.81 -37.92
N SER A 27 0.21 -25.04 -37.18
CA SER A 27 0.25 -26.11 -36.17
C SER A 27 -0.84 -25.95 -35.11
N ARG A 28 -1.05 -24.74 -34.60
CA ARG A 28 -2.09 -24.47 -33.60
C ARG A 28 -3.49 -24.68 -34.18
N THR A 29 -3.72 -24.22 -35.40
CA THR A 29 -5.02 -24.38 -36.08
C THR A 29 -5.30 -25.86 -36.34
N TYR A 30 -4.31 -26.61 -36.80
CA TYR A 30 -4.40 -28.05 -37.00
C TYR A 30 -4.65 -28.81 -35.69
N GLU A 31 -3.98 -28.46 -34.59
CA GLU A 31 -4.21 -29.12 -33.30
C GLU A 31 -5.58 -28.79 -32.72
N LEU A 32 -6.09 -27.57 -32.90
CA LEU A 32 -7.46 -27.20 -32.52
C LEU A 32 -8.49 -27.97 -33.34
N PHE A 33 -8.27 -28.09 -34.66
CA PHE A 33 -9.10 -28.92 -35.53
C PHE A 33 -9.11 -30.37 -35.04
N ARG A 34 -7.93 -30.94 -34.79
CA ARG A 34 -7.77 -32.29 -34.26
C ARG A 34 -8.51 -32.48 -32.94
N GLN A 35 -8.34 -31.58 -31.97
CA GLN A 35 -8.97 -31.69 -30.66
C GLN A 35 -10.50 -31.63 -30.74
N LYS A 36 -11.06 -30.72 -31.55
CA LYS A 36 -12.51 -30.62 -31.74
C LYS A 36 -13.10 -31.89 -32.33
N ASN A 37 -12.45 -32.45 -33.35
CA ASN A 37 -12.97 -33.64 -34.04
C ASN A 37 -12.78 -34.93 -33.23
N ILE A 38 -11.65 -35.07 -32.51
CA ILE A 38 -11.46 -36.17 -31.53
C ILE A 38 -12.49 -36.07 -30.39
N ALA A 39 -12.73 -34.88 -29.85
CA ALA A 39 -13.70 -34.70 -28.75
C ALA A 39 -15.15 -35.01 -29.16
N SER A 40 -15.50 -34.82 -30.44
CA SER A 40 -16.83 -35.18 -30.96
C SER A 40 -17.07 -36.69 -31.02
N GLU A 41 -16.02 -37.49 -31.19
CA GLU A 41 -16.10 -38.96 -31.30
C GLU A 41 -15.83 -39.70 -29.97
N VAL A 42 -15.11 -39.09 -29.04
CA VAL A 42 -14.71 -39.74 -27.76
C VAL A 42 -15.88 -39.94 -26.77
N ILE A 43 -17.13 -39.58 -27.11
CA ILE A 43 -18.31 -39.92 -26.29
C ILE A 43 -18.75 -41.39 -26.45
N LYS A 44 -18.15 -42.23 -27.31
CA LYS A 44 -18.55 -43.66 -27.43
C LYS A 44 -17.44 -44.72 -27.48
N ILE A 45 -16.24 -44.48 -26.95
CA ILE A 45 -15.25 -45.56 -26.74
C ILE A 45 -14.55 -45.40 -25.36
N PRO A 46 -14.57 -46.41 -24.47
CA PRO A 46 -13.91 -46.30 -23.17
C PRO A 46 -12.38 -46.28 -23.32
N ALA A 47 -11.77 -45.31 -22.64
CA ALA A 47 -10.35 -44.97 -22.73
C ALA A 47 -9.41 -46.04 -22.12
N ALA A 48 -8.37 -46.40 -22.87
CA ALA A 48 -7.14 -47.00 -22.36
C ALA A 48 -5.97 -46.04 -22.62
N GLY A 49 -5.25 -45.69 -21.56
CA GLY A 49 -4.34 -44.53 -21.51
C GLY A 49 -3.10 -44.59 -22.41
N ALA A 50 -2.77 -43.44 -23.00
CA ALA A 50 -1.45 -43.12 -23.57
C ALA A 50 -1.20 -41.60 -23.57
N ASN A 51 0.07 -41.21 -23.40
CA ASN A 51 0.56 -39.82 -23.25
C ASN A 51 0.46 -38.97 -24.54
N PRO A 52 0.28 -37.64 -24.42
CA PRO A 52 0.17 -36.73 -25.57
C PRO A 52 1.53 -36.09 -25.93
N SER A 53 2.38 -36.75 -26.73
CA SER A 53 3.55 -36.07 -27.32
C SER A 53 4.10 -36.69 -28.62
N SER A 54 3.24 -37.22 -29.50
CA SER A 54 3.56 -37.38 -30.93
C SER A 54 2.26 -37.40 -31.77
N LEU A 55 2.27 -36.72 -32.92
CA LEU A 55 1.17 -36.67 -33.90
C LEU A 55 1.51 -37.56 -35.10
N PRO A 56 0.55 -38.19 -35.80
CA PRO A 56 -0.77 -38.68 -35.33
C PRO A 56 -1.14 -40.11 -35.82
N PRO A 57 -1.95 -40.88 -35.05
CA PRO A 57 -2.88 -41.85 -35.59
C PRO A 57 -4.00 -41.08 -36.30
N LEU A 58 -3.89 -40.99 -37.61
CA LEU A 58 -4.85 -40.35 -38.52
C LEU A 58 -5.63 -41.40 -39.32
N ALA A 59 -5.36 -42.69 -39.07
CA ALA A 59 -6.07 -43.82 -39.67
C ALA A 59 -7.54 -43.89 -39.23
N ASP A 60 -7.87 -43.44 -38.01
CA ASP A 60 -9.22 -43.58 -37.44
C ASP A 60 -10.25 -42.64 -38.10
N LEU A 61 -9.84 -41.44 -38.49
CA LEU A 61 -10.70 -40.46 -39.18
C LEU A 61 -10.97 -40.85 -40.63
N CYS A 62 -10.00 -41.44 -41.33
CA CYS A 62 -10.19 -41.94 -42.70
C CYS A 62 -11.10 -43.19 -42.75
N VAL A 63 -11.08 -44.04 -41.71
CA VAL A 63 -12.00 -45.19 -41.58
C VAL A 63 -13.46 -44.73 -41.43
N LEU A 64 -13.71 -43.58 -40.80
CA LEU A 64 -15.05 -43.04 -40.62
C LEU A 64 -15.63 -42.45 -41.92
N VAL A 65 -14.83 -41.69 -42.67
CA VAL A 65 -15.23 -41.14 -43.99
C VAL A 65 -15.47 -42.26 -45.01
N ALA A 66 -14.64 -43.32 -44.99
CA ALA A 66 -14.83 -44.50 -45.84
C ALA A 66 -16.09 -45.31 -45.48
N LYS A 67 -16.46 -45.38 -44.18
CA LYS A 67 -17.70 -46.04 -43.72
C LYS A 67 -18.96 -45.29 -44.14
N ASN A 68 -18.95 -43.95 -44.09
CA ASN A 68 -20.12 -43.14 -44.46
C ASN A 68 -20.31 -43.01 -45.98
N ALA A 69 -19.26 -43.17 -46.78
CA ALA A 69 -19.37 -43.20 -48.24
C ALA A 69 -19.91 -44.54 -48.81
N GLY A 70 -20.03 -45.59 -47.99
CA GLY A 70 -20.29 -46.97 -48.43
C GLY A 70 -21.64 -47.60 -48.08
N GLY A 71 -22.64 -46.83 -47.65
CA GLY A 71 -23.93 -47.40 -47.20
C GLY A 71 -25.02 -47.44 -48.29
N SER A 72 -25.04 -48.49 -49.11
CA SER A 72 -26.25 -48.86 -49.88
C SER A 72 -27.12 -49.83 -49.08
N ASP A 73 -28.40 -49.48 -48.96
CA ASP A 73 -29.58 -50.30 -48.70
C ASP A 73 -29.36 -51.77 -48.29
N THR A 74 -29.77 -52.13 -47.07
CA THR A 74 -30.64 -53.31 -46.88
C THR A 74 -31.46 -53.17 -45.60
N ASN A 75 -32.77 -53.22 -45.81
CA ASN A 75 -33.85 -53.10 -44.86
C ASN A 75 -34.42 -54.49 -44.56
N ALA A 76 -34.51 -54.89 -43.29
CA ALA A 76 -35.42 -55.89 -42.71
C ALA A 76 -35.04 -55.99 -41.22
N GLY A 77 -35.87 -55.75 -40.22
CA GLY A 77 -37.29 -55.99 -40.09
C GLY A 77 -37.48 -57.05 -38.99
N ALA A 78 -37.68 -56.64 -37.74
CA ALA A 78 -38.32 -57.46 -36.70
C ALA A 78 -38.69 -56.60 -35.47
N SER A 79 -39.99 -56.50 -35.23
CA SER A 79 -40.64 -55.80 -34.12
C SER A 79 -40.46 -56.53 -32.79
N THR A 80 -40.31 -55.79 -31.69
CA THR A 80 -40.84 -56.16 -30.37
C THR A 80 -41.08 -54.89 -29.56
N GLU A 81 -42.34 -54.66 -29.22
CA GLU A 81 -42.83 -53.56 -28.40
C GLU A 81 -42.57 -53.83 -26.91
N GLN A 82 -41.89 -52.92 -26.20
CA GLN A 82 -42.23 -52.58 -24.82
C GLN A 82 -41.58 -51.27 -24.41
N GLY A 83 -42.42 -50.36 -23.93
CA GLY A 83 -42.12 -48.93 -23.85
C GLY A 83 -41.26 -48.49 -22.68
N CYS A 84 -40.51 -47.42 -22.93
CA CYS A 84 -40.08 -46.46 -21.95
C CYS A 84 -39.87 -45.14 -22.70
N GLY A 85 -40.58 -44.09 -22.27
CA GLY A 85 -40.55 -42.78 -22.91
C GLY A 85 -39.21 -42.10 -22.73
N TYR A 86 -38.31 -42.29 -23.69
CA TYR A 86 -37.21 -41.37 -23.97
C TYR A 86 -37.62 -40.50 -25.14
N LYS A 87 -37.55 -39.18 -24.96
CA LYS A 87 -37.66 -38.22 -26.06
C LYS A 87 -36.46 -38.46 -26.97
N GLU A 88 -36.67 -39.20 -28.05
CA GLU A 88 -35.74 -39.25 -29.18
C GLU A 88 -35.73 -37.84 -29.79
N GLU A 89 -34.74 -37.04 -29.41
CA GLU A 89 -34.31 -35.89 -30.20
C GLU A 89 -33.80 -36.45 -31.52
N THR A 90 -34.68 -36.51 -32.52
CA THR A 90 -34.29 -36.61 -33.92
C THR A 90 -33.49 -35.36 -34.23
N ARG A 91 -32.18 -35.38 -33.96
CA ARG A 91 -31.23 -34.43 -34.53
C ARG A 91 -31.41 -34.52 -36.03
N THR A 92 -31.92 -33.44 -36.60
CA THR A 92 -32.05 -33.25 -38.04
C THR A 92 -30.68 -33.50 -38.66
N ILE A 93 -30.59 -34.54 -39.48
CA ILE A 93 -29.39 -34.97 -40.23
C ILE A 93 -28.76 -33.79 -41.00
N GLU A 94 -29.55 -32.78 -41.34
CA GLU A 94 -29.12 -31.53 -41.99
C GLU A 94 -28.05 -30.76 -41.18
N GLY A 95 -28.08 -30.81 -39.84
CA GLY A 95 -27.10 -30.09 -39.00
C GLY A 95 -25.71 -30.76 -38.98
N GLU A 96 -25.66 -32.09 -39.08
CA GLU A 96 -24.38 -32.82 -39.10
C GLU A 96 -23.67 -32.66 -40.46
N THR A 97 -24.42 -32.50 -41.54
CA THR A 97 -23.84 -32.22 -42.86
C THR A 97 -23.18 -30.85 -42.93
N GLU A 98 -23.75 -29.83 -42.27
CA GLU A 98 -23.17 -28.48 -42.27
C GLU A 98 -21.86 -28.41 -41.47
N GLU A 99 -21.78 -29.10 -40.33
CA GLU A 99 -20.53 -29.20 -39.53
C GLU A 99 -19.40 -29.90 -40.29
N ILE A 100 -19.72 -30.97 -41.05
CA ILE A 100 -18.74 -31.69 -41.87
C ILE A 100 -18.23 -30.79 -43.01
N HIS A 101 -19.11 -30.04 -43.68
CA HIS A 101 -18.68 -29.11 -44.73
C HIS A 101 -17.76 -28.02 -44.20
N VAL A 102 -18.07 -27.43 -43.04
CA VAL A 102 -17.20 -26.44 -42.39
C VAL A 102 -15.84 -27.04 -42.01
N ALA A 103 -15.80 -28.30 -41.57
CA ALA A 103 -14.55 -28.99 -41.24
C ALA A 103 -13.70 -29.27 -42.49
N LEU A 104 -14.32 -29.65 -43.62
CA LEU A 104 -13.63 -29.86 -44.89
C LEU A 104 -13.07 -28.56 -45.47
N ASP A 105 -13.84 -27.46 -45.44
CA ASP A 105 -13.38 -26.14 -45.87
C ASP A 105 -12.16 -25.67 -45.05
N GLN A 106 -12.15 -25.96 -43.74
CA GLN A 106 -11.00 -25.66 -42.87
C GLN A 106 -9.77 -26.49 -43.22
N LEU A 107 -9.95 -27.78 -43.54
CA LEU A 107 -8.86 -28.66 -43.97
C LEU A 107 -8.29 -28.26 -45.33
N GLU A 108 -9.14 -27.92 -46.30
CA GLU A 108 -8.70 -27.41 -47.60
C GLU A 108 -7.94 -26.09 -47.47
N SER A 109 -8.43 -25.18 -46.61
CA SER A 109 -7.73 -23.94 -46.27
C SER A 109 -6.36 -24.20 -45.64
N LEU A 110 -6.26 -25.19 -44.73
CA LEU A 110 -4.97 -25.59 -44.14
C LEU A 110 -4.03 -26.20 -45.18
N HIS A 111 -4.54 -27.03 -46.08
CA HIS A 111 -3.76 -27.62 -47.17
C HIS A 111 -3.16 -26.54 -48.07
N ALA A 112 -3.99 -25.60 -48.55
CA ALA A 112 -3.54 -24.48 -49.38
C ALA A 112 -2.48 -23.61 -48.68
N ARG A 113 -2.57 -23.44 -47.36
CA ARG A 113 -1.56 -22.71 -46.57
C ARG A 113 -0.25 -23.48 -46.47
N ILE A 114 -0.28 -24.81 -46.35
CA ILE A 114 0.94 -25.64 -46.35
C ILE A 114 1.62 -25.60 -47.71
N ASP A 115 0.88 -25.67 -48.81
CA ASP A 115 1.46 -25.58 -50.16
C ASP A 115 2.18 -24.24 -50.37
N ASN A 116 1.62 -23.15 -49.84
CA ASN A 116 2.26 -21.85 -49.84
C ASN A 116 3.54 -21.80 -48.98
N LEU A 117 3.61 -22.60 -47.91
CA LEU A 117 4.82 -22.76 -47.10
C LEU A 117 5.90 -23.60 -47.79
N GLU A 118 5.54 -24.50 -48.71
CA GLU A 118 6.49 -25.38 -49.39
C GLU A 118 7.58 -24.58 -50.11
N GLN A 119 7.19 -23.50 -50.80
CA GLN A 119 8.14 -22.63 -51.49
C GLN A 119 9.11 -21.97 -50.51
N LYS A 120 8.63 -21.54 -49.34
CA LYS A 120 9.46 -20.92 -48.29
C LYS A 120 10.40 -21.95 -47.66
N ALA A 121 9.89 -23.13 -47.31
CA ALA A 121 10.67 -24.25 -46.79
C ALA A 121 11.77 -24.69 -47.78
N GLY A 122 11.44 -24.75 -49.09
CA GLY A 122 12.41 -25.02 -50.16
C GLY A 122 13.56 -24.01 -50.21
N ARG A 123 13.27 -22.71 -50.05
CA ARG A 123 14.31 -21.67 -49.95
C ARG A 123 15.21 -21.86 -48.74
N PHE A 124 14.66 -22.23 -47.59
CA PHE A 124 15.44 -22.48 -46.38
C PHE A 124 16.31 -23.73 -46.50
N ARG A 125 15.80 -24.82 -47.08
CA ARG A 125 16.60 -26.03 -47.40
C ARG A 125 17.76 -25.70 -48.33
N LYS A 126 17.50 -24.93 -49.39
CA LYS A 126 18.56 -24.48 -50.30
C LYS A 126 19.62 -23.64 -49.57
N ARG A 127 19.20 -22.67 -48.75
CA ARG A 127 20.11 -21.81 -47.97
C ARG A 127 20.88 -22.57 -46.88
N LEU A 128 20.33 -23.67 -46.35
CA LEU A 128 21.03 -24.56 -45.44
C LEU A 128 22.18 -25.33 -46.13
N ALA A 129 22.02 -25.65 -47.41
CA ALA A 129 23.04 -26.32 -48.23
C ALA A 129 24.07 -25.34 -48.83
N GLU A 130 23.75 -24.04 -48.90
CA GLU A 130 24.68 -23.01 -49.37
C GLU A 130 25.85 -22.83 -48.39
N ARG A 131 27.08 -22.92 -48.91
CA ARG A 131 28.32 -22.56 -48.21
C ARG A 131 28.80 -21.21 -48.70
N ASP A 132 29.44 -20.47 -47.81
CA ASP A 132 30.10 -19.21 -48.15
C ASP A 132 31.28 -19.49 -49.10
N PRO A 133 31.36 -18.85 -50.29
CA PRO A 133 32.39 -19.17 -51.28
C PRO A 133 33.81 -18.80 -50.87
N ILE A 134 33.98 -17.95 -49.84
CA ILE A 134 35.29 -17.49 -49.37
C ILE A 134 35.75 -18.32 -48.16
N THR A 135 34.82 -18.62 -47.25
CA THR A 135 35.17 -19.27 -45.97
C THR A 135 34.82 -20.76 -45.92
N ASP A 136 34.07 -21.28 -46.90
CA ASP A 136 33.48 -22.62 -46.94
C ASP A 136 32.59 -22.97 -45.71
N ALA A 137 32.32 -21.99 -44.84
CA ALA A 137 31.47 -22.14 -43.68
C ALA A 137 29.98 -22.17 -44.10
N PRO A 138 29.10 -22.81 -43.31
CA PRO A 138 27.66 -22.73 -43.52
C PRO A 138 27.19 -21.28 -43.55
N ARG A 139 26.30 -20.95 -44.49
CA ARG A 139 25.82 -19.57 -44.68
C ARG A 139 25.05 -19.02 -43.47
N TYR A 140 24.46 -19.89 -42.65
CA TYR A 140 23.80 -19.53 -41.40
C TYR A 140 24.73 -19.76 -40.20
N GLY A 141 24.78 -18.80 -39.29
CA GLY A 141 25.39 -19.02 -37.97
C GLY A 141 24.64 -20.08 -37.17
N GLY A 142 25.33 -20.80 -36.27
CA GLY A 142 24.80 -22.00 -35.59
C GLY A 142 23.44 -21.81 -34.91
N LYS A 143 23.18 -20.65 -34.29
CA LYS A 143 21.86 -20.34 -33.69
C LYS A 143 20.74 -20.23 -34.73
N THR A 144 21.01 -19.58 -35.86
CA THR A 144 20.05 -19.46 -36.97
C THR A 144 19.85 -20.80 -37.66
N MET A 145 20.93 -21.57 -37.84
CA MET A 145 20.87 -22.92 -38.41
C MET A 145 19.96 -23.84 -37.59
N GLY A 146 20.14 -23.89 -36.26
CA GLY A 146 19.29 -24.69 -35.38
C GLY A 146 17.81 -24.30 -35.45
N ARG A 147 17.52 -23.00 -35.56
CA ARG A 147 16.14 -22.51 -35.74
C ARG A 147 15.52 -22.91 -37.08
N VAL A 148 16.29 -22.80 -38.17
CA VAL A 148 15.83 -23.20 -39.50
C VAL A 148 15.56 -24.72 -39.53
N VAL A 149 16.43 -25.53 -38.93
CA VAL A 149 16.23 -26.99 -38.82
C VAL A 149 14.95 -27.31 -38.04
N ALA A 150 14.77 -26.75 -36.84
CA ALA A 150 13.57 -26.98 -36.04
C ALA A 150 12.27 -26.52 -36.74
N MET A 151 12.33 -25.44 -37.52
CA MET A 151 11.21 -24.97 -38.32
C MET A 151 10.88 -25.93 -39.48
N LEU A 152 11.90 -26.44 -40.17
CA LEU A 152 11.72 -27.41 -41.26
C LEU A 152 11.18 -28.76 -40.75
N GLU A 153 11.66 -29.23 -39.59
CA GLU A 153 11.14 -30.44 -38.95
C GLU A 153 9.65 -30.31 -38.62
N LYS A 154 9.23 -29.16 -38.09
CA LYS A 154 7.81 -28.87 -37.84
C LYS A 154 7.00 -28.82 -39.14
N TYR A 155 7.53 -28.17 -40.17
CA TYR A 155 6.88 -28.14 -41.49
C TYR A 155 6.71 -29.55 -42.08
N ASP A 156 7.74 -30.40 -42.00
CA ASP A 156 7.69 -31.77 -42.52
C ASP A 156 6.71 -32.64 -41.71
N ALA A 157 6.66 -32.49 -40.40
CA ALA A 157 5.67 -33.16 -39.56
C ALA A 157 4.24 -32.73 -39.92
N LEU A 158 3.99 -31.43 -40.17
CA LEU A 158 2.68 -30.93 -40.61
C LEU A 158 2.30 -31.45 -41.99
N ARG A 159 3.25 -31.47 -42.93
CA ARG A 159 3.04 -31.98 -44.28
C ARG A 159 2.66 -33.46 -44.26
N VAL A 160 3.35 -34.27 -43.47
CA VAL A 160 3.03 -35.70 -43.29
C VAL A 160 1.65 -35.87 -42.66
N GLY A 161 1.35 -35.12 -41.59
CA GLY A 161 0.04 -35.19 -40.93
C GLY A 161 -1.11 -34.83 -41.87
N ILE A 162 -0.97 -33.75 -42.65
CA ILE A 162 -2.01 -33.35 -43.60
C ILE A 162 -2.08 -34.30 -44.80
N GLY A 163 -0.94 -34.79 -45.32
CA GLY A 163 -0.94 -35.80 -46.39
C GLY A 163 -1.64 -37.10 -45.99
N MET A 164 -1.47 -37.53 -44.74
CA MET A 164 -2.22 -38.66 -44.17
C MET A 164 -3.74 -38.41 -44.12
N ALA A 165 -4.16 -37.17 -43.83
CA ALA A 165 -5.58 -36.80 -43.77
C ALA A 165 -6.29 -36.84 -45.12
N PHE A 166 -5.60 -36.49 -46.19
CA PHE A 166 -6.14 -36.48 -47.55
C PHE A 166 -5.94 -37.81 -48.30
N GLY A 167 -5.58 -38.89 -47.58
CA GLY A 167 -5.42 -40.21 -48.19
C GLY A 167 -4.27 -40.29 -49.20
N GLY A 168 -3.32 -39.34 -49.14
CA GLY A 168 -2.14 -39.32 -49.99
C GLY A 168 -1.14 -40.38 -49.56
N ASN A 169 -1.35 -41.62 -50.00
CA ASN A 169 -0.38 -42.69 -49.83
C ASN A 169 0.20 -43.11 -51.19
N GLN A 170 1.53 -43.32 -51.17
CA GLN A 170 2.45 -43.79 -52.23
C GLN A 170 3.16 -42.70 -53.04
N PRO A 171 4.47 -42.84 -53.34
CA PRO A 171 5.23 -44.10 -53.51
C PRO A 171 6.52 -44.18 -52.65
N GLY A 172 7.21 -45.30 -52.44
CA GLY A 172 7.13 -46.63 -53.02
C GLY A 172 8.24 -47.53 -52.44
N GLU A 173 8.21 -48.79 -52.86
CA GLU A 173 9.34 -49.75 -52.89
C GLU A 173 9.92 -50.24 -51.55
N GLY A 174 9.19 -51.20 -50.98
CA GLY A 174 9.70 -52.57 -50.82
C GLY A 174 10.99 -52.76 -50.04
N HIS A 175 10.88 -53.05 -48.74
CA HIS A 175 11.70 -54.03 -48.04
C HIS A 175 10.88 -54.57 -46.86
N GLN A 176 10.29 -55.76 -47.04
CA GLN A 176 9.78 -56.56 -45.93
C GLN A 176 11.00 -57.00 -45.10
N MET A 177 11.29 -56.25 -44.03
CA MET A 177 12.19 -56.70 -42.97
C MET A 177 11.47 -57.78 -42.16
N ASP A 178 12.07 -58.96 -42.09
CA ASP A 178 11.61 -60.09 -41.27
C ASP A 178 11.35 -59.65 -39.82
N GLY A 179 10.10 -59.79 -39.38
CA GLY A 179 9.60 -59.29 -38.09
C GLY A 179 10.24 -59.95 -36.85
N GLU A 180 11.02 -61.01 -37.03
CA GLU A 180 11.61 -61.76 -35.91
C GLU A 180 12.97 -61.19 -35.46
N VAL A 181 13.76 -60.62 -36.38
CA VAL A 181 15.02 -59.92 -36.04
C VAL A 181 14.74 -58.54 -35.47
N LEU A 182 13.68 -57.87 -35.96
CA LEU A 182 13.20 -56.60 -35.42
C LEU A 182 12.66 -56.78 -33.99
N ALA A 183 11.94 -57.87 -33.70
CA ALA A 183 11.43 -58.15 -32.36
C ALA A 183 12.54 -58.33 -31.31
N ASP A 184 13.68 -58.94 -31.68
CA ASP A 184 14.76 -59.21 -30.74
C ASP A 184 15.68 -57.99 -30.50
N VAL A 185 15.87 -57.17 -31.53
CA VAL A 185 16.48 -55.84 -31.39
C VAL A 185 15.57 -54.92 -30.57
N MET A 186 14.25 -54.93 -30.82
CA MET A 186 13.27 -54.16 -30.03
C MET A 186 13.20 -54.62 -28.57
N ARG A 187 13.36 -55.92 -28.26
CA ARG A 187 13.44 -56.41 -26.87
C ARG A 187 14.72 -56.02 -26.15
N LYS A 188 15.87 -56.01 -26.84
CA LYS A 188 17.15 -55.55 -26.25
C LYS A 188 17.16 -54.03 -26.07
N LEU A 189 16.66 -53.28 -27.04
CA LEU A 189 16.49 -51.83 -26.93
C LEU A 189 15.48 -51.48 -25.83
N ALA A 190 14.34 -52.16 -25.71
CA ALA A 190 13.38 -51.92 -24.64
C ALA A 190 13.95 -52.21 -23.24
N LYS A 191 14.83 -53.20 -23.10
CA LYS A 191 15.52 -53.48 -21.83
C LYS A 191 16.58 -52.43 -21.50
N GLN A 192 17.37 -51.98 -22.47
CA GLN A 192 18.33 -50.88 -22.28
C GLN A 192 17.62 -49.56 -22.00
N GLU A 193 16.54 -49.27 -22.72
CA GLU A 193 15.74 -48.07 -22.54
C GLU A 193 15.05 -48.05 -21.17
N LYS A 194 14.60 -49.21 -20.67
CA LYS A 194 14.08 -49.33 -19.30
C LYS A 194 15.17 -49.07 -18.25
N ALA A 195 16.37 -49.62 -18.43
CA ALA A 195 17.48 -49.38 -17.51
C ALA A 195 17.94 -47.91 -17.49
N ILE A 196 17.99 -47.26 -18.66
CA ILE A 196 18.28 -45.83 -18.79
C ILE A 196 17.16 -45.02 -18.13
N LYS A 197 15.89 -45.35 -18.36
CA LYS A 197 14.75 -44.68 -17.73
C LYS A 197 14.74 -44.82 -16.20
N ASP A 198 15.10 -45.99 -15.68
CA ASP A 198 15.17 -46.21 -14.24
C ASP A 198 16.33 -45.42 -13.61
N GLN A 199 17.47 -45.31 -14.29
CA GLN A 199 18.60 -44.48 -13.87
C GLN A 199 18.27 -42.98 -13.95
N GLU A 200 17.70 -42.52 -15.05
CA GLU A 200 17.23 -41.13 -15.22
C GLU A 200 16.16 -40.77 -14.18
N LYS A 201 15.28 -41.72 -13.82
CA LYS A 201 14.29 -41.52 -12.77
C LYS A 201 14.93 -41.37 -11.39
N GLN A 202 15.94 -42.18 -11.07
CA GLN A 202 16.67 -42.04 -9.81
C GLN A 202 17.47 -40.73 -9.74
N GLU A 203 18.15 -40.34 -10.81
CA GLU A 203 18.87 -39.05 -10.89
C GLU A 203 17.91 -37.85 -10.85
N ALA A 204 16.72 -37.98 -11.45
CA ALA A 204 15.68 -36.95 -11.37
C ALA A 204 15.05 -36.87 -9.96
N GLU A 205 14.93 -37.98 -9.23
CA GLU A 205 14.43 -37.99 -7.86
C GLU A 205 15.45 -37.37 -6.89
N THR A 206 16.74 -37.70 -7.00
CA THR A 206 17.79 -37.07 -6.17
C THR A 206 17.93 -35.58 -6.49
N GLY A 207 17.91 -35.20 -7.77
CA GLY A 207 17.94 -33.79 -8.18
C GLY A 207 16.75 -32.97 -7.68
N LYS A 208 15.56 -33.59 -7.55
CA LYS A 208 14.38 -32.91 -6.96
C LYS A 208 14.57 -32.62 -5.48
N VAL A 209 15.09 -33.58 -4.71
CA VAL A 209 15.32 -33.43 -3.26
C VAL A 209 16.36 -32.34 -2.98
N ASP A 210 17.45 -32.27 -3.76
CA ASP A 210 18.47 -31.24 -3.59
C ASP A 210 17.95 -29.82 -3.93
N VAL A 211 17.14 -29.70 -4.98
CA VAL A 211 16.51 -28.42 -5.36
C VAL A 211 15.51 -27.96 -4.30
N GLU A 212 14.74 -28.88 -3.72
CA GLU A 212 13.77 -28.58 -2.66
C GLU A 212 14.47 -28.16 -1.36
N SER A 213 15.47 -28.92 -0.92
CA SER A 213 16.31 -28.58 0.24
C SER A 213 16.98 -27.21 0.09
N ARG A 214 17.49 -26.89 -1.10
CA ARG A 214 18.07 -25.56 -1.37
C ARG A 214 17.02 -24.45 -1.31
N ARG A 215 15.82 -24.67 -1.84
CA ARG A 215 14.73 -23.69 -1.76
C ARG A 215 14.28 -23.43 -0.32
N GLU A 216 14.21 -24.47 0.50
CA GLU A 216 13.88 -24.34 1.92
C GLU A 216 14.96 -23.57 2.68
N ALA A 217 16.24 -23.87 2.42
CA ALA A 217 17.36 -23.15 3.02
C ALA A 217 17.38 -21.66 2.64
N GLU A 218 17.14 -21.34 1.36
CA GLU A 218 17.05 -19.96 0.88
C GLU A 218 15.83 -19.23 1.48
N ALA A 219 14.68 -19.91 1.61
CA ALA A 219 13.49 -19.34 2.25
C ALA A 219 13.69 -19.06 3.75
N LEU A 220 14.39 -19.97 4.46
CA LEU A 220 14.72 -19.78 5.87
C LEU A 220 15.68 -18.60 6.05
N ALA A 221 16.72 -18.49 5.22
CA ALA A 221 17.68 -17.39 5.25
C ALA A 221 17.00 -16.03 5.00
N LEU A 222 16.05 -15.97 4.04
CA LEU A 222 15.29 -14.76 3.76
C LEU A 222 14.40 -14.35 4.95
N LYS A 223 13.77 -15.33 5.60
CA LYS A 223 12.93 -15.09 6.79
C LYS A 223 13.75 -14.61 7.99
N GLU A 224 14.96 -15.14 8.17
CA GLU A 224 15.87 -14.67 9.22
C GLU A 224 16.35 -13.24 8.95
N LEU A 225 16.65 -12.90 7.69
CA LEU A 225 17.01 -11.54 7.30
C LEU A 225 15.88 -10.54 7.58
N GLN A 226 14.64 -10.87 7.19
CA GLN A 226 13.47 -10.02 7.46
C GLN A 226 13.25 -9.79 8.96
N LYS A 227 13.33 -10.85 9.78
CA LYS A 227 13.20 -10.73 11.23
C LYS A 227 14.28 -9.82 11.83
N ARG A 228 15.51 -9.88 11.29
CA ARG A 228 16.61 -9.03 11.73
C ARG A 228 16.35 -7.57 11.37
N GLU A 229 15.93 -7.30 10.13
CA GLU A 229 15.56 -5.95 9.68
C GLU A 229 14.41 -5.36 10.50
N GLU A 230 13.37 -6.16 10.80
CA GLU A 230 12.26 -5.74 11.65
C GLU A 230 12.70 -5.48 13.09
N ALA A 231 13.60 -6.30 13.65
CA ALA A 231 14.15 -6.10 14.99
C ALA A 231 14.98 -4.80 15.06
N ASP A 232 15.84 -4.57 14.07
CA ASP A 232 16.67 -3.37 13.97
C ASP A 232 15.80 -2.11 13.77
N ALA A 233 14.76 -2.19 12.92
CA ALA A 233 13.79 -1.11 12.72
C ALA A 233 12.98 -0.80 14.00
N ARG A 234 12.58 -1.84 14.74
CA ARG A 234 11.87 -1.68 16.01
C ARG A 234 12.76 -1.07 17.08
N GLU A 235 14.04 -1.44 17.13
CA GLU A 235 14.99 -0.83 18.05
C GLU A 235 15.28 0.63 17.67
N ALA A 236 15.48 0.94 16.39
CA ALA A 236 15.67 2.29 15.90
C ALA A 236 14.48 3.19 16.28
N LYS A 237 13.25 2.72 16.05
CA LYS A 237 12.04 3.44 16.45
C LYS A 237 11.96 3.65 17.97
N ARG A 238 12.30 2.65 18.77
CA ARG A 238 12.34 2.80 20.23
C ARG A 238 13.36 3.83 20.70
N ARG A 239 14.50 3.94 20.01
CA ARG A 239 15.51 4.96 20.31
C ARG A 239 15.00 6.36 19.95
N GLU A 240 14.39 6.52 18.78
CA GLU A 240 13.77 7.78 18.36
C GLU A 240 12.67 8.24 19.32
N ASP A 241 11.75 7.33 19.69
CA ASP A 241 10.67 7.62 20.65
C ASP A 241 11.23 8.01 22.03
N ALA A 242 12.32 7.36 22.47
CA ALA A 242 12.99 7.70 23.74
C ALA A 242 13.68 9.07 23.70
N GLU A 243 14.31 9.42 22.58
CA GLU A 243 14.91 10.74 22.38
C GLU A 243 13.86 11.84 22.32
N LEU A 244 12.75 11.61 21.60
CA LEU A 244 11.64 12.53 21.52
C LEU A 244 11.01 12.75 22.90
N HIS A 245 10.81 11.69 23.68
CA HIS A 245 10.32 11.79 25.04
C HIS A 245 11.28 12.58 25.95
N ARG A 246 12.60 12.37 25.82
CA ARG A 246 13.61 13.13 26.56
C ARG A 246 13.53 14.63 26.24
N LEU A 247 13.45 14.98 24.95
CA LEU A 247 13.30 16.37 24.50
C LEU A 247 11.99 17.00 25.00
N ALA A 248 10.89 16.25 24.99
CA ALA A 248 9.60 16.74 25.51
C ALA A 248 9.65 17.05 27.02
N LEU A 249 10.32 16.20 27.81
CA LEU A 249 10.52 16.45 29.24
C LEU A 249 11.39 17.67 29.50
N GLU A 250 12.47 17.85 28.72
CA GLU A 250 13.35 19.01 28.83
C GLU A 250 12.61 20.32 28.48
N ALA A 251 11.84 20.33 27.38
CA ALA A 251 11.03 21.47 26.99
C ALA A 251 9.94 21.81 28.03
N LYS A 252 9.34 20.79 28.67
CA LYS A 252 8.38 20.99 29.76
C LYS A 252 9.05 21.64 30.97
N LYS A 253 10.21 21.12 31.38
CA LYS A 253 10.99 21.66 32.50
C LYS A 253 11.39 23.12 32.25
N GLU A 254 11.85 23.44 31.05
CA GLU A 254 12.23 24.82 30.68
C GLU A 254 11.02 25.78 30.76
N ARG A 255 9.84 25.33 30.31
CA ARG A 255 8.61 26.12 30.40
C ARG A 255 8.23 26.39 31.86
N GLU A 256 8.26 25.37 32.70
CA GLU A 256 7.95 25.49 34.14
C GLU A 256 8.93 26.42 34.85
N GLU A 257 10.24 26.31 34.57
CA GLU A 257 11.27 27.21 35.12
C GLU A 257 11.07 28.66 34.66
N ARG A 258 10.74 28.87 33.38
CA ARG A 258 10.46 30.20 32.84
C ARG A 258 9.23 30.84 33.50
N GLU A 259 8.16 30.07 33.66
CA GLU A 259 6.93 30.52 34.33
C GLU A 259 7.18 30.83 35.81
N ALA A 260 7.92 29.96 36.52
CA ALA A 260 8.32 30.19 37.91
C ALA A 260 9.17 31.46 38.05
N ARG A 261 10.10 31.71 37.13
CA ARG A 261 10.93 32.93 37.12
C ARG A 261 10.09 34.18 36.89
N LEU A 262 9.14 34.14 35.95
CA LEU A 262 8.22 35.26 35.72
C LEU A 262 7.32 35.52 36.92
N ALA A 263 6.79 34.48 37.54
CA ALA A 263 5.98 34.58 38.75
C ALA A 263 6.79 35.15 39.94
N GLN A 264 8.04 34.74 40.10
CA GLN A 264 8.93 35.28 41.11
C GLN A 264 9.27 36.76 40.86
N ALA A 265 9.61 37.11 39.61
CA ALA A 265 9.85 38.49 39.23
C ALA A 265 8.63 39.39 39.46
N ALA A 266 7.42 38.90 39.18
CA ALA A 266 6.18 39.62 39.47
C ALA A 266 5.98 39.83 40.98
N ARG A 267 6.24 38.82 41.81
CA ARG A 267 6.18 38.93 43.28
C ARG A 267 7.21 39.93 43.83
N ASP A 268 8.41 39.93 43.26
CA ASP A 268 9.48 40.84 43.68
C ASP A 268 9.16 42.28 43.26
N ALA A 269 8.58 42.48 42.06
CA ALA A 269 8.09 43.78 41.62
C ALA A 269 6.95 44.30 42.50
N ASP A 270 5.98 43.45 42.82
CA ASP A 270 4.88 43.76 43.74
C ASP A 270 5.41 44.11 45.14
N ARG A 271 6.42 43.37 45.65
CA ARG A 271 7.08 43.66 46.93
C ARG A 271 7.81 45.00 46.90
N ALA A 272 8.57 45.29 45.83
CA ALA A 272 9.27 46.55 45.66
C ALA A 272 8.30 47.73 45.60
N PHE A 273 7.18 47.57 44.89
CA PHE A 273 6.10 48.56 44.83
C PHE A 273 5.48 48.80 46.21
N VAL A 274 5.15 47.75 46.98
CA VAL A 274 4.60 47.91 48.34
C VAL A 274 5.58 48.60 49.29
N ALA A 275 6.89 48.33 49.13
CA ALA A 275 7.96 48.90 49.94
C ALA A 275 8.26 50.37 49.61
N SER A 276 7.99 50.85 48.39
CA SER A 276 8.22 52.25 48.02
C SER A 276 7.16 53.21 48.58
N ILE A 277 6.04 52.71 49.07
CA ILE A 277 4.92 53.54 49.56
C ILE A 277 5.05 53.78 51.07
N LYS A 278 5.06 55.06 51.47
CA LYS A 278 5.01 55.50 52.87
C LYS A 278 3.71 55.03 53.54
N LYS A 279 3.80 54.47 54.74
CA LYS A 279 2.66 53.93 55.51
C LYS A 279 2.13 54.95 56.51
N GLY A 280 0.88 54.76 56.93
CA GLY A 280 0.19 55.59 57.93
C GLY A 280 -0.42 56.86 57.36
N ALA A 281 -0.90 57.73 58.25
CA ALA A 281 -1.65 58.95 57.92
C ALA A 281 -0.98 59.83 56.87
N ASP A 282 0.32 60.10 57.00
CA ASP A 282 1.06 60.92 56.05
C ASP A 282 1.07 60.31 54.65
N GLY A 283 1.25 58.98 54.57
CA GLY A 283 1.23 58.26 53.30
C GLY A 283 -0.15 58.34 52.65
N VAL A 284 -1.22 58.17 53.44
CA VAL A 284 -2.60 58.33 52.95
C VAL A 284 -2.83 59.73 52.39
N ARG A 285 -2.43 60.78 53.12
CA ARG A 285 -2.56 62.18 52.66
C ARG A 285 -1.76 62.45 51.38
N GLU A 286 -0.56 61.90 51.27
CA GLU A 286 0.28 62.00 50.07
C GLU A 286 -0.40 61.34 48.86
N GLN A 287 -0.97 60.15 49.03
CA GLN A 287 -1.65 59.46 47.93
C GLN A 287 -2.97 60.13 47.54
N LEU A 288 -3.71 60.72 48.48
CA LEU A 288 -4.88 61.55 48.16
C LEU A 288 -4.50 62.80 47.37
N ALA A 289 -3.39 63.46 47.72
CA ALA A 289 -2.88 64.60 46.96
C ALA A 289 -2.50 64.18 45.53
N ALA A 290 -1.78 63.07 45.37
CA ALA A 290 -1.44 62.51 44.06
C ALA A 290 -2.69 62.16 43.23
N MET A 291 -3.72 61.62 43.88
CA MET A 291 -5.01 61.34 43.24
C MET A 291 -5.68 62.62 42.75
N ARG A 292 -5.82 63.62 43.63
CA ARG A 292 -6.41 64.92 43.30
C ARG A 292 -5.72 65.57 42.10
N ASP A 293 -4.39 65.60 42.10
CA ASP A 293 -3.59 66.17 41.03
C ASP A 293 -3.77 65.39 39.71
N GLY A 294 -3.77 64.05 39.78
CA GLY A 294 -4.00 63.15 38.64
C GLY A 294 -5.43 63.22 38.07
N THR A 295 -6.40 63.61 38.88
CA THR A 295 -7.81 63.78 38.48
C THR A 295 -8.21 65.24 38.27
N SER A 296 -7.25 66.16 38.16
CA SER A 296 -7.52 67.58 37.92
C SER A 296 -8.41 67.86 36.68
N SER A 297 -8.38 66.97 35.69
CA SER A 297 -9.22 67.02 34.49
C SER A 297 -10.55 66.26 34.59
N ASP A 298 -10.73 65.42 35.61
CA ASP A 298 -11.93 64.59 35.86
C ASP A 298 -12.39 64.72 37.32
N PRO A 299 -13.00 65.87 37.72
CA PRO A 299 -13.50 66.06 39.09
C PRO A 299 -14.57 65.05 39.50
N SER A 300 -15.38 64.58 38.53
CA SER A 300 -16.36 63.51 38.76
C SER A 300 -15.70 62.19 39.14
N GLY A 301 -14.63 61.82 38.44
CA GLY A 301 -13.82 60.64 38.75
C GLY A 301 -13.17 60.74 40.12
N HIS A 302 -12.63 61.92 40.47
CA HIS A 302 -12.08 62.16 41.80
C HIS A 302 -13.11 61.91 42.90
N ARG A 303 -14.30 62.51 42.77
CA ARG A 303 -15.38 62.36 43.75
C ARG A 303 -15.83 60.90 43.87
N LYS A 304 -16.02 60.22 42.74
CA LYS A 304 -16.41 58.80 42.70
C LYS A 304 -15.37 57.90 43.37
N ALA A 305 -14.08 58.21 43.20
CA ALA A 305 -13.00 57.50 43.85
C ALA A 305 -13.03 57.68 45.37
N LEU A 306 -13.22 58.92 45.85
CA LEU A 306 -13.36 59.21 47.28
C LEU A 306 -14.59 58.54 47.89
N ASP A 307 -15.75 58.61 47.23
CA ASP A 307 -16.98 57.93 47.69
C ASP A 307 -16.77 56.40 47.80
N SER A 308 -16.06 55.81 46.85
CA SER A 308 -15.77 54.37 46.83
C SER A 308 -14.77 53.97 47.91
N LEU A 309 -13.74 54.79 48.15
CA LEU A 309 -12.79 54.60 49.24
C LEU A 309 -13.47 54.74 50.61
N HIS A 310 -14.28 55.80 50.79
CA HIS A 310 -15.07 56.01 51.99
C HIS A 310 -15.94 54.79 52.29
N MET A 311 -16.69 54.30 51.29
CA MET A 311 -17.52 53.11 51.44
C MET A 311 -16.71 51.89 51.91
N ILE A 312 -15.53 51.64 51.32
CA ILE A 312 -14.66 50.51 51.69
C ILE A 312 -14.20 50.63 53.15
N PHE A 313 -13.61 51.78 53.53
CA PHE A 313 -13.07 51.98 54.87
C PHE A 313 -14.18 52.03 55.92
N ASN A 314 -15.35 52.61 55.61
CA ASN A 314 -16.51 52.61 56.49
C ASN A 314 -17.05 51.20 56.73
N GLN A 315 -17.12 50.34 55.69
CA GLN A 315 -17.52 48.94 55.86
C GLN A 315 -16.56 48.16 56.75
N ILE A 316 -15.26 48.38 56.62
CA ILE A 316 -14.24 47.74 57.46
C ILE A 316 -14.30 48.27 58.90
N ALA A 317 -14.50 49.57 59.08
CA ALA A 317 -14.62 50.17 60.42
C ALA A 317 -15.89 49.70 61.15
N ALA A 318 -16.99 49.52 60.43
CA ALA A 318 -18.25 49.03 60.97
C ALA A 318 -18.25 47.52 61.29
N HIS A 319 -17.51 46.73 60.51
CA HIS A 319 -17.47 45.27 60.60
C HIS A 319 -16.02 44.74 60.47
N PRO A 320 -15.14 45.03 61.45
CA PRO A 320 -13.73 44.67 61.37
C PRO A 320 -13.50 43.16 61.26
N GLU A 321 -14.36 42.33 61.85
CA GLU A 321 -14.28 40.87 61.83
C GLU A 321 -14.58 40.26 60.44
N GLU A 322 -15.34 40.96 59.59
CA GLU A 322 -15.81 40.44 58.31
C GLU A 322 -14.71 40.51 57.23
N MET A 323 -14.00 39.39 57.03
CA MET A 323 -12.91 39.25 56.05
C MET A 323 -13.26 39.70 54.62
N LYS A 324 -14.52 39.57 54.20
CA LYS A 324 -14.95 39.94 52.83
C LYS A 324 -14.78 41.43 52.54
N TYR A 325 -14.87 42.32 53.54
CA TYR A 325 -14.66 43.75 53.34
C TYR A 325 -13.18 44.13 53.31
N ARG A 326 -12.32 43.28 53.88
CA ARG A 326 -10.87 43.48 53.95
C ARG A 326 -10.12 42.87 52.75
N ARG A 327 -10.82 42.17 51.87
CA ARG A 327 -10.28 41.57 50.64
C ARG A 327 -10.78 42.34 49.42
N ILE A 328 -9.90 43.09 48.78
CA ILE A 328 -10.20 43.86 47.57
C ILE A 328 -9.42 43.26 46.41
N ARG A 329 -10.11 42.66 45.44
CA ARG A 329 -9.50 42.09 44.24
C ARG A 329 -8.86 43.18 43.38
N ARG A 330 -7.57 43.03 43.04
CA ARG A 330 -6.81 44.02 42.23
C ARG A 330 -7.38 44.18 40.82
N ASP A 331 -7.93 43.11 40.27
CA ASP A 331 -8.47 43.00 38.92
C ASP A 331 -9.98 43.29 38.84
N HIS A 332 -10.64 43.63 39.96
CA HIS A 332 -12.08 43.80 39.96
C HIS A 332 -12.49 45.01 39.10
N PRO A 333 -13.40 44.87 38.10
CA PRO A 333 -13.71 45.95 37.16
C PRO A 333 -14.15 47.24 37.83
N LYS A 334 -15.07 47.15 38.82
CA LYS A 334 -15.53 48.32 39.57
C LYS A 334 -14.41 48.97 40.39
N PHE A 335 -13.51 48.17 40.96
CA PHE A 335 -12.37 48.72 41.69
C PHE A 335 -11.43 49.46 40.74
N MET A 336 -11.14 48.88 39.58
CA MET A 336 -10.29 49.50 38.56
C MET A 336 -10.91 50.78 37.99
N GLU A 337 -12.22 50.79 37.75
CA GLU A 337 -12.94 51.96 37.26
C GLU A 337 -13.00 53.09 38.30
N ASP A 338 -13.32 52.76 39.55
CA ASP A 338 -13.59 53.75 40.58
C ASP A 338 -12.30 54.23 41.27
N ILE A 339 -11.31 53.37 41.47
CA ILE A 339 -10.12 53.65 42.29
C ILE A 339 -8.83 53.33 41.52
N GLY A 340 -8.71 52.11 40.99
CA GLY A 340 -7.45 51.56 40.48
C GLY A 340 -6.91 52.21 39.20
N ARG A 341 -7.70 52.99 38.47
CA ARG A 341 -7.24 53.79 37.32
C ARG A 341 -6.60 55.11 37.72
N HIS A 342 -6.84 55.59 38.94
CA HIS A 342 -6.40 56.90 39.40
C HIS A 342 -5.02 56.80 40.07
N PRO A 343 -4.08 57.73 39.79
CA PRO A 343 -2.82 57.82 40.52
C PRO A 343 -3.07 57.90 42.03
N GLY A 344 -2.31 57.18 42.85
CA GLY A 344 -2.50 57.16 44.30
C GLY A 344 -3.63 56.24 44.78
N GLY A 345 -4.54 55.74 43.92
CA GLY A 345 -5.68 54.94 44.35
C GLY A 345 -5.29 53.57 44.94
N LYS A 346 -4.34 52.87 44.32
CA LYS A 346 -3.85 51.58 44.83
C LYS A 346 -2.88 51.79 45.99
N GLU A 347 -2.05 52.81 45.84
CA GLU A 347 -1.04 53.23 46.80
C GLU A 347 -1.69 53.65 48.12
N LEU A 348 -2.88 54.25 48.09
CA LEU A 348 -3.62 54.64 49.29
C LEU A 348 -4.00 53.43 50.14
N LEU A 349 -4.50 52.34 49.54
CA LEU A 349 -4.77 51.09 50.27
C LEU A 349 -3.48 50.56 50.92
N ILE A 350 -2.39 50.59 50.17
CA ILE A 350 -1.07 50.17 50.62
C ILE A 350 -0.55 51.07 51.78
N ALA A 351 -0.81 52.38 51.72
CA ALA A 351 -0.46 53.35 52.75
C ALA A 351 -1.28 53.14 54.03
N ALA A 352 -2.56 52.78 53.87
CA ALA A 352 -3.49 52.43 54.95
C ALA A 352 -3.21 51.06 55.60
N GLY A 353 -2.20 50.33 55.13
CA GLY A 353 -1.75 49.07 55.73
C GLY A 353 -2.21 47.80 55.01
N PHE A 354 -2.88 47.90 53.86
CA PHE A 354 -3.17 46.72 53.04
C PHE A 354 -1.88 46.18 52.43
N LYS A 355 -1.81 44.85 52.35
CA LYS A 355 -0.74 44.11 51.67
C LYS A 355 -1.26 43.56 50.36
N LEU A 356 -0.38 43.43 49.37
CA LEU A 356 -0.72 42.73 48.15
C LEU A 356 -0.42 41.24 48.33
N GLU A 357 -1.47 40.42 48.31
CA GLU A 357 -1.38 38.97 48.50
C GLU A 357 -2.14 38.23 47.41
N THR A 358 -1.68 37.04 47.04
CA THR A 358 -2.39 36.15 46.10
C THR A 358 -3.27 35.20 46.90
N LEU A 359 -4.56 35.50 46.97
CA LEU A 359 -5.57 34.69 47.64
C LEU A 359 -6.37 33.90 46.59
N ASP A 360 -6.39 32.57 46.70
CA ASP A 360 -7.06 31.67 45.74
C ASP A 360 -6.61 31.86 44.29
N GLY A 361 -5.32 32.16 44.08
CA GLY A 361 -4.77 32.44 42.75
C GLY A 361 -5.08 33.84 42.21
N VAL A 362 -5.74 34.71 42.98
CA VAL A 362 -6.10 36.07 42.57
C VAL A 362 -5.35 37.10 43.43
N SER A 363 -4.64 38.03 42.79
CA SER A 363 -3.99 39.15 43.47
C SER A 363 -5.02 40.09 44.09
N CYS A 364 -4.98 40.24 45.41
CA CYS A 364 -5.87 41.07 46.20
C CYS A 364 -5.08 42.02 47.09
N PHE A 365 -5.61 43.21 47.33
CA PHE A 365 -5.25 44.00 48.51
C PHE A 365 -5.97 43.37 49.70
N PHE A 366 -5.20 42.97 50.71
CA PHE A 366 -5.70 42.32 51.90
C PHE A 366 -5.18 43.02 53.15
N SER A 367 -6.10 43.37 54.06
CA SER A 367 -5.78 43.90 55.38
C SER A 367 -5.91 42.77 56.40
N LYS A 368 -4.77 42.24 56.86
CA LYS A 368 -4.73 41.11 57.80
C LYS A 368 -4.97 41.61 59.22
N GLU A 369 -6.01 41.07 59.88
CA GLU A 369 -6.23 41.29 61.31
C GLU A 369 -5.06 40.74 62.13
N PRO A 370 -4.51 41.51 63.06
CA PRO A 370 -3.71 40.98 64.15
C PRO A 370 -4.56 40.01 64.98
N ASP A 371 -3.92 38.94 65.46
CA ASP A 371 -4.61 37.94 66.28
C ASP A 371 -4.94 38.55 67.65
N ILE A 372 -6.23 38.81 67.88
CA ILE A 372 -6.72 39.52 69.07
C ILE A 372 -6.34 38.81 70.37
N GLU A 373 -6.26 37.48 70.36
CA GLU A 373 -5.94 36.70 71.56
C GLU A 373 -4.47 36.87 71.97
N ASN A 374 -3.59 37.15 71.00
CA ASN A 374 -2.15 37.17 71.18
C ASN A 374 -1.53 38.58 71.08
N ASP A 375 -2.22 39.54 70.45
CA ASP A 375 -1.70 40.89 70.16
C ASP A 375 -2.83 41.96 70.13
N MET A 376 -3.38 42.26 71.32
CA MET A 376 -4.39 43.31 71.50
C MET A 376 -3.90 44.71 71.08
N ASP A 377 -2.62 45.00 71.32
CA ASP A 377 -2.02 46.29 70.97
C ASP A 377 -1.90 46.42 69.44
N GLY A 378 -1.46 45.36 68.75
CA GLY A 378 -1.44 45.30 67.31
C GLY A 378 -2.83 45.46 66.70
N TRP A 379 -3.84 44.77 67.26
CA TRP A 379 -5.23 44.91 66.82
C TRP A 379 -5.72 46.35 66.95
N SER A 380 -5.47 46.99 68.10
CA SER A 380 -5.89 48.37 68.35
C SER A 380 -5.19 49.34 67.39
N ALA A 381 -3.88 49.20 67.18
CA ALA A 381 -3.11 50.03 66.25
C ALA A 381 -3.59 49.85 64.80
N TRP A 382 -3.92 48.62 64.40
CA TRP A 382 -4.51 48.34 63.08
C TRP A 382 -5.86 49.02 62.91
N PHE A 383 -6.75 48.89 63.89
CA PHE A 383 -8.10 49.46 63.82
C PHE A 383 -8.08 51.00 63.86
N ASP A 384 -7.21 51.58 64.68
CA ASP A 384 -6.99 53.03 64.74
C ASP A 384 -6.44 53.57 63.42
N ALA A 385 -5.56 52.84 62.73
CA ALA A 385 -5.09 53.20 61.40
C ALA A 385 -6.22 53.21 60.34
N ILE A 386 -7.17 52.26 60.43
CA ILE A 386 -8.36 52.24 59.56
C ILE A 386 -9.25 53.46 59.83
N LYS A 387 -9.54 53.77 61.09
CA LYS A 387 -10.33 54.95 61.46
C LYS A 387 -9.67 56.25 61.04
N GLN A 388 -8.37 56.38 61.29
CA GLN A 388 -7.60 57.55 60.89
C GLN A 388 -7.60 57.71 59.36
N THR A 389 -7.53 56.62 58.61
CA THR A 389 -7.65 56.67 57.15
C THR A 389 -9.03 57.16 56.72
N LEU A 390 -10.10 56.69 57.37
CA LEU A 390 -11.47 57.12 57.10
C LEU A 390 -11.66 58.62 57.38
N GLU A 391 -11.18 59.11 58.53
CA GLU A 391 -11.22 60.54 58.90
C GLU A 391 -10.49 61.40 57.86
N ILE A 392 -9.31 60.98 57.39
CA ILE A 392 -8.55 61.70 56.36
C ILE A 392 -9.31 61.75 55.03
N ILE A 393 -10.00 60.66 54.65
CA ILE A 393 -10.82 60.64 53.43
C ILE A 393 -12.00 61.61 53.58
N GLU A 394 -12.69 61.60 54.73
CA GLU A 394 -13.79 62.52 55.01
C GLU A 394 -13.35 63.99 55.00
N GLU A 395 -12.18 64.31 55.57
CA GLU A 395 -11.57 65.64 55.47
C GLU A 395 -11.32 66.06 54.02
N GLU A 396 -10.86 65.14 53.17
CA GLU A 396 -10.59 65.43 51.75
C GLU A 396 -11.89 65.60 50.94
N MET A 397 -12.95 64.84 51.27
CA MET A 397 -14.27 64.99 50.64
C MET A 397 -14.95 66.33 50.94
N MET A 398 -14.55 66.99 52.02
CA MET A 398 -15.09 68.30 52.44
C MET A 398 -14.35 69.50 51.82
N LYS A 399 -13.19 69.27 51.18
CA LYS A 399 -12.45 70.28 50.42
C LYS A 399 -12.99 70.38 49.00
#